data_AF-A0A4R8FZZ9-F1
#
_entry.id   AF-A0A4R8FZZ9-F1
#
_cell.length_a   1.000
_cell.length_b   1.000
_cell.length_c   1.000
_cell.angle_alpha   90.00
_cell.angle_beta   90.00
_cell.angle_gamma   90.00
#
_symmetry.space_group_name_H-M   'P 1'
#
loop_
_entity.id
_entity.type
_entity.pdbx_description
1 polymer ?
#
loop_
_entity_poly.entity_id
_entity_poly.type
_entity_poly.pdbx_seq_one_letter_code
_entity_poly.pdbx_strand_id
1 'polypeptide(L)' 'MAKGDHRSKRGKITRGSHGRRRPNTQRQKNRLKERGF' A
#
# COMPACT_ATOMS: atom_id res chain seq x y z
N MET A 1 10.00 -7.42 -7.30
CA MET A 1 8.60 -7.66 -6.87
C MET A 1 7.78 -8.06 -8.07
N ALA A 2 7.33 -9.32 -8.13
CA ALA A 2 6.48 -9.81 -9.22
C ALA A 2 5.13 -9.07 -9.23
N LYS A 3 4.55 -8.86 -10.43
CA LYS A 3 3.25 -8.17 -10.60
C LYS A 3 2.10 -8.88 -9.86
N GLY A 4 2.25 -10.17 -9.54
CA GLY A 4 1.28 -10.97 -8.78
C GLY A 4 1.33 -10.81 -7.26
N ASP A 5 2.37 -10.18 -6.69
CA ASP A 5 2.42 -10.01 -5.22
C ASP A 5 1.45 -8.90 -4.77
N HIS A 6 0.26 -9.31 -4.32
CA HIS A 6 -0.79 -8.43 -3.81
C HIS A 6 -0.38 -7.60 -2.58
N ARG A 7 0.72 -7.96 -1.89
CA ARG A 7 1.26 -7.19 -0.76
C ARG A 7 2.28 -6.14 -1.21
N SER A 8 2.80 -6.22 -2.42
CA SER A 8 3.75 -5.25 -2.98
C SER A 8 3.07 -3.97 -3.43
N LYS A 9 3.82 -2.85 -3.48
CA LYS A 9 3.32 -1.60 -4.08
C LYS A 9 2.87 -1.83 -5.52
N ARG A 10 3.65 -2.58 -6.30
CA ARG A 10 3.34 -2.89 -7.71
C ARG A 10 2.06 -3.71 -7.84
N GLY A 11 1.88 -4.79 -7.08
CA GLY A 11 0.65 -5.60 -7.14
C GLY A 11 -0.59 -4.84 -6.66
N LYS A 12 -0.44 -3.90 -5.71
CA LYS A 12 -1.53 -2.97 -5.35
C LYS A 12 -1.90 -2.03 -6.50
N ILE A 13 -0.92 -1.51 -7.25
CA ILE A 13 -1.15 -0.70 -8.46
C ILE A 13 -1.87 -1.52 -9.52
N THR A 14 -1.35 -2.71 -9.85
CA THR A 14 -1.92 -3.57 -10.91
C THR A 14 -3.36 -3.98 -10.61
N ARG A 15 -3.69 -4.21 -9.34
CA ARG A 15 -5.06 -4.56 -8.89
C ARG A 15 -5.95 -3.34 -8.62
N GLY A 16 -5.44 -2.11 -8.75
CA GLY A 16 -6.18 -0.89 -8.43
C GLY A 16 -6.56 -0.73 -6.96
N SER A 17 -5.92 -1.48 -6.05
CA SER A 17 -6.25 -1.48 -4.62
C SER A 17 -5.32 -0.59 -3.80
N HIS A 18 -5.79 -0.18 -2.63
CA HIS A 18 -4.99 0.55 -1.65
C HIS A 18 -4.60 -0.34 -0.47
N GLY A 19 -3.58 0.05 0.28
CA GLY A 19 -3.14 -0.66 1.47
C GLY A 19 -1.83 -0.10 2.00
N ARG A 20 -1.20 -0.81 2.95
CA ARG A 20 0.02 -0.34 3.62
C ARG A 20 1.09 0.21 2.68
N ARG A 21 1.42 -0.55 1.62
CA ARG A 21 2.45 -0.18 0.64
C ARG A 21 1.98 0.79 -0.47
N ARG A 22 0.68 1.08 -0.55
CA ARG A 22 0.06 2.04 -1.49
C ARG A 22 -1.11 2.76 -0.79
N PRO A 23 -0.84 3.68 0.15
CA PRO A 23 -1.89 4.47 0.79
C PRO A 23 -2.59 5.36 -0.25
N ASN A 24 -3.88 5.59 -0.06
CA ASN A 24 -4.67 6.48 -0.94
C ASN A 24 -4.46 7.96 -0.59
N THR A 25 -4.28 8.25 0.71
CA THR A 25 -4.15 9.63 1.20
C THR A 25 -2.96 9.77 2.14
N GLN A 26 -2.47 11.00 2.29
CA GLN A 26 -1.40 11.32 3.24
C GLN A 26 -1.82 11.02 4.68
N ARG A 27 -3.10 11.25 5.01
CA ARG A 27 -3.68 10.88 6.31
C ARG A 27 -3.56 9.38 6.59
N GLN A 28 -3.84 8.54 5.59
CA GLN A 28 -3.69 7.09 5.73
C GLN A 28 -2.22 6.69 5.91
N LYS A 29 -1.30 7.35 5.18
CA LYS A 29 0.15 7.14 5.34
C LYS A 29 0.61 7.45 6.76
N ASN A 30 0.19 8.58 7.32
CA ASN A 30 0.55 8.99 8.68
C ASN A 30 0.02 8.01 9.72
N ARG A 31 -1.25 7.60 9.60
CA ARG A 31 -1.85 6.58 10.49
C ARG A 31 -1.12 5.24 10.44
N LEU A 32 -0.63 4.83 9.27
CA LEU A 32 0.18 3.61 9.15
C LEU A 32 1.52 3.78 9.88
N LYS A 33 2.18 4.92 9.70
CA LYS A 33 3.44 5.23 10.39
C LYS A 33 3.28 5.23 11.91
N GLU A 34 2.22 5.83 12.45
CA GLU A 34 1.89 5.83 13.88
C GLU A 34 1.67 4.42 14.45
N ARG A 35 1.15 3.51 13.62
CA ARG A 35 0.93 2.10 13.99
C ARG A 35 2.17 1.22 13.83
N GLY A 36 3.33 1.78 13.49
CA GLY A 36 4.58 1.04 13.29
C GLY A 36 4.64 0.24 11.99
N PHE A 37 3.83 0.62 10.99
CA PHE A 37 3.73 -0.07 9.69
C PHE A 37 4.62 0.51 8.60
#